data_AF-A0A0C9VUX8-F1
#
_entry.id   AF-A0A0C9VUX8-F1
#
_cell.length_a   1.000
_cell.length_b   1.000
_cell.length_c   1.000
_cell.angle_alpha   90.00
_cell.angle_beta   90.00
_cell.angle_gamma   90.00
#
_symmetry.space_group_name_H-M   'P 1'
#
loop_
_entity.id
_entity.type
_entity.pdbx_description
1 polymer ?
#
loop_
_entity_poly.entity_id
_entity_poly.type
_entity_poly.pdbx_seq_one_letter_code
_entity_poly.pdbx_strand_id
1 'polypeptide(L)'
;MYYLAAAVSDFFLPRQKLSEHKIQSGKGSLHIEMDQVPKILKPMVAEWAPGGYVVSFKLETDQTLLIPKARQALERYGHQVVIGNDLHHRKHRVVLVSPARSSLSNAKPNPDSIAGRAYEESWIEIDSSPSAPPKEIEEDIVKELVARHGAWISRT
;
A
#
# COMPACT_ATOMS: atom_id res chain seq x y z
N MET A 1 6.24 13.91 -1.64
CA MET A 1 5.30 12.78 -1.54
C MET A 1 5.77 11.64 -2.43
N TYR A 2 5.66 10.39 -1.94
CA TYR A 2 5.86 9.17 -2.73
C TYR A 2 4.51 8.49 -2.95
N TYR A 3 4.15 8.21 -4.20
CA TYR A 3 2.92 7.53 -4.61
C TYR A 3 3.27 6.17 -5.23
N LEU A 4 3.25 5.12 -4.41
CA LEU A 4 3.81 3.80 -4.74
C LEU A 4 2.74 2.86 -5.30
N ALA A 5 2.29 3.11 -6.53
CA ALA A 5 1.23 2.34 -7.19
C ALA A 5 1.71 1.13 -8.02
N ALA A 6 3.03 0.88 -8.06
CA ALA A 6 3.57 -0.25 -8.82
C ALA A 6 3.20 -1.60 -8.19
N ALA A 7 2.82 -2.56 -9.03
CA ALA A 7 2.67 -3.97 -8.63
C ALA A 7 4.05 -4.64 -8.59
N VAL A 8 4.73 -4.52 -7.45
CA VAL A 8 6.07 -5.08 -7.24
C VAL A 8 5.97 -6.58 -6.96
N SER A 9 6.81 -7.39 -7.61
CA SER A 9 6.87 -8.84 -7.36
C SER A 9 7.24 -9.15 -5.91
N ASP A 10 6.52 -10.09 -5.29
CA ASP A 10 6.85 -10.57 -3.94
C ASP A 10 7.98 -11.60 -3.93
N PHE A 11 8.27 -12.20 -5.08
CA PHE A 11 9.31 -13.20 -5.29
C PHE A 11 10.18 -12.84 -6.49
N PHE A 12 11.43 -13.24 -6.47
CA PHE A 12 12.38 -13.06 -7.57
C PHE A 12 13.32 -14.26 -7.67
N LEU A 13 13.98 -14.40 -8.82
CA LEU A 13 15.04 -15.40 -9.01
C LEU A 13 16.40 -14.70 -8.84
N PRO A 14 17.23 -15.07 -7.85
CA PRO A 14 18.56 -14.52 -7.68
C PRO A 14 19.41 -14.69 -8.94
N ARG A 15 20.30 -13.73 -9.21
CA ARG A 15 21.12 -13.75 -10.43
C ARG A 15 21.96 -15.01 -10.55
N GLN A 16 22.41 -15.57 -9.43
CA GLN A 16 23.18 -16.80 -9.36
C GLN A 16 22.35 -18.04 -9.74
N LYS A 17 21.02 -17.98 -9.62
CA LYS A 17 20.08 -19.06 -9.98
C LYS A 17 19.45 -18.85 -11.36
N LEU A 18 19.74 -17.75 -12.07
CA LEU A 18 19.20 -17.50 -13.41
C LEU A 18 19.91 -18.38 -14.45
N SER A 19 19.14 -19.19 -15.17
CA SER A 19 19.63 -19.92 -16.34
C SER A 19 19.99 -18.95 -17.46
N GLU A 20 21.19 -19.09 -18.02
CA GLU A 20 21.63 -18.28 -19.17
C GLU A 20 20.83 -18.60 -20.45
N HIS A 21 20.31 -19.82 -20.54
CA HIS A 21 19.59 -20.30 -21.70
C HIS A 21 18.13 -20.64 -21.38
N LYS A 22 17.29 -20.66 -22.42
CA LYS A 22 15.90 -21.10 -22.34
C LYS A 22 15.81 -22.46 -21.64
N ILE A 23 14.95 -22.55 -20.63
CA ILE A 23 14.63 -23.80 -19.93
C ILE A 23 13.97 -24.76 -20.93
N GLN A 24 14.52 -25.97 -21.07
CA GLN A 24 14.07 -26.95 -22.07
C GLN A 24 12.93 -27.83 -21.51
N SER A 25 11.91 -28.11 -22.33
CA SER A 25 10.68 -28.83 -21.93
C SER A 25 10.76 -30.36 -21.99
N GLY A 26 11.96 -30.94 -22.09
CA GLY A 26 12.13 -32.37 -22.40
C GLY A 26 12.08 -33.35 -21.21
N LYS A 27 12.05 -32.86 -19.97
CA LYS A 27 12.22 -33.70 -18.75
C LYS A 27 10.93 -33.93 -17.94
N GLY A 28 9.75 -33.63 -18.50
CA GLY A 28 8.48 -33.73 -17.78
C GLY A 28 8.09 -32.43 -17.08
N SER A 29 7.86 -32.45 -15.76
CA SER A 29 7.32 -31.31 -15.00
C SER A 29 8.34 -30.18 -14.76
N LEU A 30 7.83 -28.94 -14.73
CA LEU A 30 8.61 -27.73 -14.44
C LEU A 30 8.42 -27.32 -12.97
N HIS A 31 9.52 -27.22 -12.24
CA HIS A 31 9.55 -26.68 -10.88
C HIS A 31 10.33 -25.36 -10.89
N ILE A 32 9.71 -24.29 -10.38
CA ILE A 32 10.33 -22.97 -10.26
C ILE A 32 10.43 -22.65 -8.76
N GLU A 33 11.66 -22.50 -8.27
CA GLU A 33 11.94 -22.02 -6.92
C GLU A 33 12.37 -20.55 -6.97
N MET A 34 11.75 -19.71 -6.15
CA MET A 34 12.01 -18.27 -6.11
C MET A 34 12.21 -17.81 -4.67
N ASP A 35 13.05 -16.80 -4.50
CA ASP A 35 13.35 -16.22 -3.21
C ASP A 35 12.39 -15.04 -2.96
N GLN A 36 12.06 -14.76 -1.70
CA GLN A 36 11.23 -13.61 -1.35
C GLN A 36 11.98 -12.29 -1.58
N VAL A 37 11.29 -11.29 -2.15
CA VAL A 37 11.85 -9.94 -2.32
C VAL A 37 11.99 -9.25 -0.96
N PRO A 38 13.18 -8.68 -0.65
CA PRO A 38 13.38 -7.87 0.55
C PRO A 38 12.38 -6.70 0.63
N LYS A 39 11.76 -6.49 1.80
CA LYS A 39 10.74 -5.45 1.98
C LYS A 39 11.41 -4.08 2.23
N ILE A 40 11.56 -3.28 1.16
CA ILE A 40 12.26 -1.98 1.18
C ILE A 40 11.45 -0.80 1.73
N LEU A 41 10.15 -0.96 1.95
CA LEU A 41 9.28 0.12 2.43
C LEU A 41 9.69 0.65 3.83
N LYS A 42 10.13 -0.24 4.72
CA LYS A 42 10.58 0.15 6.07
C LYS A 42 11.83 1.04 6.04
N PRO A 43 12.95 0.65 5.39
CA PRO A 43 14.11 1.52 5.29
C PRO A 43 13.82 2.78 4.45
N MET A 44 12.94 2.71 3.45
CA MET A 44 12.53 3.91 2.71
C MET A 44 11.90 4.97 3.62
N VAL A 45 10.99 4.58 4.52
CA VAL A 45 10.33 5.50 5.45
C VAL A 45 11.28 6.00 6.54
N ALA A 46 12.12 5.11 7.08
CA ALA A 46 12.96 5.43 8.23
C ALA A 46 14.27 6.15 7.88
N GLU A 47 14.87 5.84 6.73
CA GLU A 47 16.25 6.21 6.41
C GLU A 47 16.37 7.02 5.11
N TRP A 48 15.68 6.61 4.03
CA TRP A 48 15.90 7.22 2.71
C TRP A 48 15.09 8.50 2.50
N ALA A 49 13.87 8.55 3.04
CA ALA A 49 12.98 9.69 2.93
C ALA A 49 12.36 10.07 4.29
N PRO A 50 13.18 10.37 5.32
CA PRO A 50 12.67 10.82 6.60
C PRO A 50 11.86 12.12 6.43
N GLY A 51 10.67 12.17 7.00
CA GLY A 51 9.73 13.29 6.82
C GLY A 51 8.95 13.27 5.49
N GLY A 52 9.22 12.31 4.61
CA GLY A 52 8.46 12.12 3.39
C GLY A 52 7.02 11.65 3.66
N TYR A 53 6.07 12.20 2.91
CA TYR A 53 4.69 11.69 2.88
C TYR A 53 4.59 10.50 1.90
N VAL A 54 4.49 9.29 2.44
CA VAL A 54 4.54 8.03 1.72
C VAL A 54 3.14 7.40 1.66
N VAL A 55 2.67 7.19 0.43
CA VAL A 55 1.41 6.54 0.09
C VAL A 55 1.72 5.24 -0.61
N SER A 56 1.20 4.12 -0.10
CA SER A 56 1.34 2.80 -0.74
C SER A 56 0.00 2.24 -1.19
N PHE A 57 0.02 1.27 -2.10
CA PHE A 57 -1.17 0.60 -2.60
C PHE A 57 -1.29 -0.83 -2.08
N LYS A 58 -2.53 -1.25 -1.85
CA LYS A 58 -2.88 -2.62 -1.49
C LYS A 58 -4.03 -3.10 -2.38
N LEU A 59 -3.69 -3.92 -3.36
CA LEU A 59 -4.64 -4.65 -4.19
C LEU A 59 -4.98 -5.97 -3.50
N GLU A 60 -6.26 -6.21 -3.26
CA GLU A 60 -6.77 -7.52 -2.82
C GLU A 60 -7.92 -7.97 -3.72
N THR A 61 -8.24 -9.26 -3.68
CA THR A 61 -9.42 -9.86 -4.34
C THR A 61 -10.51 -10.26 -3.35
N ASP A 62 -10.17 -10.31 -2.06
CA ASP A 62 -11.08 -10.57 -0.96
C ASP A 62 -11.26 -9.29 -0.15
N GLN A 63 -12.47 -8.74 -0.17
CA GLN A 63 -12.81 -7.50 0.52
C GLN A 63 -12.61 -7.58 2.03
N THR A 64 -12.78 -8.78 2.62
CA THR A 64 -12.60 -8.98 4.06
C THR A 64 -11.15 -8.83 4.50
N LEU A 65 -10.20 -9.05 3.57
CA LEU A 65 -8.76 -8.94 3.83
C LEU A 65 -8.20 -7.55 3.55
N LEU A 66 -8.92 -6.71 2.81
CA LEU A 66 -8.42 -5.42 2.33
C LEU A 66 -8.00 -4.49 3.49
N ILE A 67 -8.93 -4.22 4.41
CA ILE A 67 -8.68 -3.35 5.57
C ILE A 67 -7.65 -3.96 6.53
N PRO A 68 -7.74 -5.24 6.95
CA PRO A 68 -6.73 -5.85 7.80
C PRO A 68 -5.31 -5.77 7.22
N LYS A 69 -5.14 -6.05 5.92
CA LYS A 69 -3.82 -5.99 5.28
C LYS A 69 -3.31 -4.56 5.09
N ALA A 70 -4.20 -3.59 4.87
CA ALA A 70 -3.83 -2.19 4.83
C ALA A 70 -3.31 -1.71 6.20
N ARG A 71 -4.02 -2.04 7.29
CA ARG A 71 -3.58 -1.74 8.67
C ARG A 71 -2.26 -2.41 9.01
N GLN A 72 -2.09 -3.68 8.65
CA GLN A 72 -0.84 -4.41 8.85
C GLN A 72 0.33 -3.75 8.10
N ALA A 73 0.12 -3.25 6.88
CA ALA A 73 1.15 -2.54 6.13
C ALA A 73 1.55 -1.21 6.80
N LEU A 74 0.58 -0.46 7.33
CA LEU A 74 0.85 0.76 8.11
C LEU A 74 1.64 0.44 9.38
N GLU A 75 1.26 -0.60 10.12
CA GLU A 75 1.96 -1.03 11.32
C GLU A 75 3.40 -1.47 11.03
N ARG A 76 3.57 -2.28 9.97
CA ARG A 76 4.88 -2.85 9.60
C ARG A 76 5.87 -1.80 9.10
N TYR A 77 5.40 -0.84 8.30
CA TYR A 77 6.27 0.11 7.58
C TYR A 77 6.23 1.52 8.14
N GLY A 78 5.23 1.89 8.94
CA GLY A 78 5.15 3.20 9.60
C GLY A 78 4.88 4.39 8.67
N HIS A 79 4.42 4.15 7.44
CA HIS A 79 4.06 5.20 6.48
C HIS A 79 2.64 5.76 6.73
N GLN A 80 2.26 6.79 5.98
CA GLN A 80 1.13 7.65 6.33
C GLN A 80 -0.21 7.13 5.79
N VAL A 81 -0.24 6.59 4.57
CA VAL A 81 -1.49 6.15 3.93
C VAL A 81 -1.28 4.86 3.13
N VAL A 82 -2.24 3.95 3.27
CA VAL A 82 -2.44 2.85 2.32
C VAL A 82 -3.72 3.13 1.54
N ILE A 83 -3.65 3.11 0.21
CA ILE A 83 -4.81 3.05 -0.67
C ILE A 83 -5.11 1.58 -0.93
N GLY A 84 -6.19 1.10 -0.33
CA GLY A 84 -6.73 -0.21 -0.58
C GLY A 84 -7.71 -0.19 -1.76
N ASN A 85 -7.62 -1.17 -2.64
CA ASN A 85 -8.58 -1.36 -3.72
C ASN A 85 -8.86 -2.85 -3.95
N ASP A 86 -10.11 -3.16 -4.28
CA ASP A 86 -10.51 -4.48 -4.76
C ASP A 86 -10.28 -4.58 -6.28
N LEU A 87 -9.86 -5.74 -6.79
CA LEU A 87 -9.52 -5.92 -8.20
C LEU A 87 -10.68 -5.57 -9.15
N HIS A 88 -11.91 -5.93 -8.80
CA HIS A 88 -13.08 -5.78 -9.65
C HIS A 88 -13.61 -4.35 -9.67
N HIS A 89 -13.42 -3.60 -8.57
CA HIS A 89 -13.97 -2.25 -8.40
C HIS A 89 -12.90 -1.15 -8.40
N ARG A 90 -11.63 -1.48 -8.67
CA ARG A 90 -10.49 -0.55 -8.55
C ARG A 90 -10.61 0.77 -9.32
N LYS A 91 -11.42 0.79 -10.39
CA LYS A 91 -11.65 2.00 -11.21
C LYS A 91 -12.73 2.93 -10.64
N HIS A 92 -13.51 2.45 -9.68
CA HIS A 92 -14.70 3.14 -9.19
C HIS A 92 -14.71 3.32 -7.69
N ARG A 93 -13.98 2.49 -6.93
CA ARG A 93 -13.99 2.53 -5.48
C ARG A 93 -12.63 2.19 -4.89
N VAL A 94 -12.17 3.01 -3.96
CA VAL A 94 -10.96 2.79 -3.16
C VAL A 94 -11.19 3.19 -1.71
N VAL A 95 -10.35 2.68 -0.81
CA VAL A 95 -10.32 3.09 0.60
C VAL A 95 -8.94 3.63 0.96
N LEU A 96 -8.90 4.81 1.57
CA LEU A 96 -7.70 5.38 2.17
C LEU A 96 -7.69 5.00 3.64
N VAL A 97 -6.69 4.22 4.05
CA VAL A 97 -6.47 3.84 5.45
C VAL A 97 -5.28 4.63 5.99
N SER A 98 -5.45 5.26 7.15
CA SER A 98 -4.40 6.03 7.83
C SER A 98 -4.44 5.84 9.36
N PRO A 99 -3.34 6.09 10.09
CA PRO A 99 -3.37 6.15 11.54
C PRO A 99 -4.34 7.25 12.03
N ALA A 100 -5.18 6.93 13.02
CA ALA A 100 -6.14 7.88 13.57
C ALA A 100 -5.44 9.02 14.32
N ARG A 101 -6.06 10.21 14.30
CA ARG A 101 -5.51 11.44 14.91
C ARG A 101 -5.14 11.30 16.40
N SER A 102 -5.87 10.49 17.17
CA SER A 102 -5.58 10.24 18.59
C SER A 102 -4.28 9.45 18.84
N SER A 103 -3.84 8.68 17.83
CA SER A 103 -2.64 7.82 17.90
C SER A 103 -1.33 8.57 17.63
N LEU A 104 -1.40 9.87 17.32
CA LEU A 104 -0.25 10.74 17.06
C LEU A 104 0.15 11.57 18.29
N SER A 105 -0.52 11.41 19.43
CA SER A 105 0.02 11.95 20.68
C SER A 105 1.36 11.26 20.96
N ASN A 106 2.40 12.05 21.23
CA ASN A 106 3.78 11.62 21.53
C ASN A 106 3.89 10.84 22.87
N ALA A 107 2.98 9.91 23.14
CA ALA A 107 3.17 8.95 24.20
C ALA A 107 4.29 8.00 23.76
N LYS A 108 5.37 7.93 24.56
CA LYS A 108 6.38 6.88 24.43
C LYS A 108 5.65 5.54 24.27
N PRO A 109 6.02 4.68 23.31
CA PRO A 109 5.39 3.37 23.18
C PRO A 109 5.57 2.64 24.51
N ASN A 110 4.47 2.42 25.22
CA ASN A 110 4.46 1.55 26.38
C ASN A 110 4.42 0.12 25.83
N PRO A 111 5.46 -0.70 26.01
CA PRO A 111 5.49 -2.06 25.45
C PRO A 111 4.36 -2.97 25.98
N ASP A 112 3.70 -2.57 27.08
CA ASP A 112 2.63 -3.33 27.73
C ASP A 112 1.20 -2.84 27.39
N SER A 113 1.03 -1.78 26.59
CA SER A 113 -0.31 -1.35 26.17
C SER A 113 -0.78 -2.13 24.93
N ILE A 114 -1.66 -3.10 25.14
CA ILE A 114 -2.40 -3.86 24.10
C ILE A 114 -3.44 -2.97 23.36
N ALA A 115 -3.47 -1.66 23.63
CA ALA A 115 -4.29 -0.71 22.88
C ALA A 115 -3.68 -0.53 21.48
N GLY A 116 -4.08 -1.41 20.55
CA GLY A 116 -3.66 -1.36 19.15
C GLY A 116 -3.82 0.04 18.57
N ARG A 117 -2.85 0.46 17.75
CA ARG A 117 -2.88 1.75 17.06
C ARG A 117 -4.22 1.89 16.34
N ALA A 118 -4.97 2.95 16.64
CA ALA A 118 -6.25 3.19 15.98
C ALA A 118 -6.00 3.63 14.53
N TYR A 119 -6.86 3.18 13.62
CA TYR A 119 -6.80 3.52 12.19
C TYR A 119 -8.14 4.08 11.75
N GLU A 120 -8.10 5.06 10.86
CA GLU A 120 -9.28 5.64 10.19
C GLU A 120 -9.34 5.20 8.73
N GLU A 121 -10.55 5.15 8.20
CA GLU A 121 -10.86 4.70 6.85
C GLU A 121 -11.68 5.80 6.15
N SER A 122 -11.31 6.11 4.91
CA SER A 122 -12.02 7.07 4.07
C SER A 122 -12.25 6.45 2.71
N TRP A 123 -13.52 6.17 2.40
CA TRP A 123 -13.91 5.58 1.13
C TRP A 123 -14.11 6.67 0.08
N ILE A 124 -13.56 6.45 -1.10
CA ILE A 124 -13.80 7.26 -2.29
C ILE A 124 -14.48 6.36 -3.30
N GLU A 125 -15.64 6.79 -3.78
CA GLU A 125 -16.44 6.06 -4.76
C GLU A 125 -16.98 7.04 -5.79
N ILE A 126 -16.81 6.72 -7.07
CA ILE A 126 -17.37 7.49 -8.18
C ILE A 126 -18.58 6.76 -8.77
N ASP A 127 -19.54 7.54 -9.24
CA ASP A 127 -20.69 6.99 -9.95
C ASP A 127 -20.25 6.40 -11.30
N SER A 128 -20.49 5.11 -11.49
CA SER A 128 -20.22 4.40 -12.74
C SER A 128 -21.46 4.27 -13.63
N SER A 129 -22.56 4.96 -13.30
CA SER A 129 -23.78 4.95 -14.10
C SER A 129 -23.52 5.54 -15.50
N PRO A 130 -24.17 5.01 -16.56
CA PRO A 130 -24.01 5.56 -17.91
C PRO A 130 -24.44 7.03 -18.06
N SER A 131 -25.24 7.53 -17.11
CA SER A 131 -25.69 8.92 -17.03
C SER A 131 -24.69 9.86 -16.35
N ALA A 132 -23.69 9.33 -15.64
CA ALA A 132 -22.69 10.13 -14.97
C ALA A 132 -21.70 10.73 -15.99
N PRO A 133 -21.20 11.95 -15.75
CA PRO A 133 -20.11 12.49 -16.55
C PRO A 133 -18.87 11.58 -16.44
N PRO A 134 -18.07 11.44 -17.51
CA PRO A 134 -16.84 10.66 -17.46
C PRO A 134 -15.92 11.26 -16.40
N LYS A 135 -15.49 10.41 -15.46
CA LYS A 135 -14.64 10.77 -14.34
C LYS A 135 -13.71 9.63 -14.01
N GLU A 136 -12.44 9.95 -13.73
CA GLU A 136 -11.47 8.97 -13.24
C GLU A 136 -11.38 9.04 -11.70
N ILE A 137 -11.33 7.88 -11.04
CA ILE A 137 -11.26 7.82 -9.57
C ILE A 137 -9.99 8.51 -9.05
N GLU A 138 -8.94 8.54 -9.87
CA GLU A 138 -7.67 9.21 -9.61
C GLU A 138 -7.85 10.72 -9.34
N GLU A 139 -8.85 11.39 -9.93
CA GLU A 139 -9.12 12.81 -9.68
C GLU A 139 -9.44 13.06 -8.20
N ASP A 140 -10.30 12.22 -7.61
CA ASP A 140 -10.70 12.33 -6.21
C ASP A 140 -9.58 11.84 -5.28
N ILE A 141 -8.86 10.78 -5.67
CA ILE A 141 -7.69 10.30 -4.93
C ILE A 141 -6.64 11.40 -4.82
N VAL A 142 -6.26 12.04 -5.93
CA VAL A 142 -5.25 13.09 -5.96
C VAL A 142 -5.70 14.29 -5.13
N LYS A 143 -6.95 14.73 -5.27
CA LYS A 143 -7.51 15.83 -4.48
C LYS A 143 -7.40 15.57 -2.98
N GLU A 144 -7.80 14.38 -2.54
CA GLU A 144 -7.74 13.99 -1.13
C GLU A 144 -6.28 13.88 -0.63
N LEU A 145 -5.38 13.28 -1.42
CA LEU A 145 -3.97 13.15 -1.06
C LEU A 145 -3.26 14.52 -0.99
N VAL A 146 -3.60 15.46 -1.87
CA VAL A 146 -3.05 16.83 -1.81
C VAL A 146 -3.45 17.52 -0.51
N ALA A 147 -4.72 17.41 -0.10
CA ALA A 147 -5.19 17.97 1.16
C ALA A 147 -4.46 17.36 2.37
N ARG A 148 -4.32 16.03 2.40
CA ARG A 148 -3.59 15.33 3.49
C ARG A 148 -2.10 15.63 3.49
N HIS A 149 -1.47 15.73 2.32
CA HIS A 149 -0.06 16.09 2.20
C HIS A 149 0.18 17.54 2.65
N GLY A 150 -0.73 18.47 2.34
CA GLY A 150 -0.69 19.83 2.88
C GLY A 150 -0.74 19.84 4.41
N ALA A 151 -1.65 19.06 5.01
CA ALA A 151 -1.72 18.90 6.46
C ALA A 151 -0.47 18.24 7.07
N TRP A 152 0.20 17.34 6.34
CA TRP A 152 1.48 16.75 6.75
C TRP A 152 2.62 17.78 6.75
N ILE A 153 2.72 18.58 5.68
CA ILE A 153 3.71 19.67 5.58
C ILE A 153 3.53 20.66 6.72
N SER A 154 2.29 21.09 7.02
CA SER A 154 2.03 22.04 8.11
C SER A 154 2.34 21.51 9.52
N ARG A 155 2.61 20.21 9.69
CA ARG A 155 2.96 19.58 10.97
C ARG A 155 4.45 19.31 11.14
N THR A 156 5.21 19.34 10.05
CA THR A 156 6.64 18.99 10.00
C THR A 156 7.46 20.28 10.02
#